data_AF-A0A178VIX9-F1
#
_entry.id   AF-A0A178VIX9-F1
#
_cell.length_a   1.000
_cell.length_b   1.000
_cell.length_c   1.000
_cell.angle_alpha   90.00
_cell.angle_beta   90.00
_cell.angle_gamma   90.00
#
_symmetry.space_group_name_H-M   'P 1'
#
loop_
_entity.id
_entity.type
_entity.pdbx_description
1 polymer ?
#
loop_
_entity_poly.entity_id
_entity_poly.type
_entity_poly.pdbx_seq_one_letter_code
_entity_poly.pdbx_strand_id
1 'polypeptide(L)'
;MDWSPDQQAWLCFIKFELRYNEIERSRSIYERFVLCHPKASSFIRYAKFEMKNSQVSLARIVYERAIEMLKDVEEEAEMIFVAFAEFEKLCKEVERARFLYKYALDHIPKGRAEDLYKKFVAFEKQYGNKEGIDDAIVGRRKLQYEGEVRKNPLNYDSWFDYISLEETLGDKDRIREVYERAIANVPLAEEKRYWQRYIYLWIDYALFEEILAEDVERTRAVYRECLNLIPSLQILFCQDMVARCTV
;
A
#
# COMPACT_ATOMS: atom_id res chain seq x y z
N MET A 1 40.89 -9.39 -22.67
CA MET A 1 40.23 -8.08 -22.76
C MET A 1 38.89 -8.32 -23.40
N ASP A 2 37.86 -8.54 -22.61
CA ASP A 2 36.53 -8.88 -23.11
C ASP A 2 35.84 -7.58 -23.52
N TRP A 3 36.07 -7.17 -24.76
CA TRP A 3 35.38 -6.05 -25.37
C TRP A 3 33.89 -6.39 -25.42
N SER A 4 33.12 -5.76 -24.54
CA SER A 4 31.66 -5.85 -24.55
C SER A 4 31.10 -4.59 -25.22
N PRO A 5 30.34 -4.72 -26.31
CA PRO A 5 29.68 -3.58 -26.92
C PRO A 5 28.67 -2.94 -25.95
N ASP A 6 28.49 -1.63 -26.09
CA ASP A 6 27.50 -0.86 -25.33
C ASP A 6 26.07 -1.40 -25.57
N GLN A 7 25.17 -1.18 -24.61
CA GLN A 7 23.77 -1.62 -24.67
C GLN A 7 23.10 -1.23 -25.99
N GLN A 8 23.40 -0.04 -26.50
CA GLN A 8 22.83 0.45 -27.76
C GLN A 8 23.27 -0.38 -28.97
N ALA A 9 24.52 -0.88 -28.99
CA ALA A 9 25.03 -1.69 -30.08
C ALA A 9 24.29 -3.04 -30.16
N TRP A 10 24.02 -3.68 -29.01
CA TRP A 10 23.19 -4.89 -28.95
C TRP A 10 21.78 -4.64 -29.50
N LEU A 11 21.14 -3.52 -29.11
CA LEU A 11 19.81 -3.17 -29.61
C LEU A 11 19.79 -2.90 -31.12
N CYS A 12 20.83 -2.27 -31.66
CA CYS A 12 20.97 -2.07 -33.10
C CYS A 12 21.09 -3.40 -33.84
N PHE A 13 21.83 -4.36 -33.28
CA PHE A 13 21.98 -5.69 -33.87
C PHE A 13 20.67 -6.48 -33.84
N ILE A 14 19.94 -6.43 -32.73
CA ILE A 14 18.60 -7.02 -32.63
C ILE A 14 17.64 -6.37 -33.63
N LYS A 15 17.65 -5.04 -33.74
CA LYS A 15 16.83 -4.31 -34.73
C LYS A 15 17.20 -4.68 -36.16
N PHE A 16 18.46 -5.00 -36.43
CA PHE A 16 18.91 -5.45 -37.74
C PHE A 16 18.31 -6.83 -38.06
N GLU A 17 18.48 -7.83 -37.19
CA GLU A 17 17.92 -9.17 -37.39
C GLU A 17 16.39 -9.17 -37.49
N LEU A 18 15.73 -8.32 -36.71
CA LEU A 18 14.28 -8.10 -36.79
C LEU A 18 13.80 -7.59 -38.15
N ARG A 19 14.62 -6.82 -38.90
CA ARG A 19 14.26 -6.38 -40.26
C ARG A 19 14.24 -7.54 -41.25
N TYR A 20 15.02 -8.58 -41.00
CA TYR A 20 15.07 -9.80 -41.83
C TYR A 20 14.11 -10.88 -41.32
N ASN A 21 13.31 -10.61 -40.29
CA ASN A 21 12.37 -11.54 -39.67
C ASN A 21 13.03 -12.79 -39.05
N GLU A 22 14.32 -12.70 -38.70
CA GLU A 22 15.10 -13.77 -38.06
C GLU A 22 14.89 -13.75 -36.54
N ILE A 23 13.74 -14.26 -36.10
CA ILE A 23 13.30 -14.21 -34.69
C ILE A 23 14.19 -15.08 -33.79
N GLU A 24 14.59 -16.26 -34.26
CA GLU A 24 15.44 -17.19 -33.48
C GLU A 24 16.84 -16.62 -33.22
N ARG A 25 17.44 -15.99 -34.25
CA ARG A 25 18.72 -15.29 -34.10
C ARG A 25 18.58 -14.12 -33.15
N SER A 26 17.53 -13.31 -33.30
CA SER A 26 17.22 -12.21 -32.39
C SER A 26 17.14 -12.69 -30.94
N ARG A 27 16.53 -13.85 -30.68
CA ARG A 27 16.48 -14.48 -29.34
C ARG A 27 17.85 -14.88 -28.82
N SER A 28 18.66 -15.53 -29.65
CA SER A 28 20.05 -15.90 -29.27
C SER A 28 20.90 -14.68 -28.90
N ILE A 29 20.65 -13.55 -29.56
CA ILE A 29 21.33 -12.28 -29.28
C ILE A 29 20.84 -11.70 -27.96
N TYR A 30 19.54 -11.75 -27.68
CA TYR A 30 18.99 -11.35 -26.39
C TYR A 30 19.54 -12.19 -25.23
N GLU A 31 19.68 -13.50 -25.39
CA GLU A 31 20.29 -14.37 -24.39
C GLU A 31 21.73 -13.94 -24.07
N ARG A 32 22.54 -13.67 -25.10
CA ARG A 32 23.90 -13.14 -24.90
C ARG A 32 23.90 -11.75 -24.27
N PHE A 33 22.98 -10.89 -24.69
CA PHE A 33 22.85 -9.53 -24.20
C PHE A 33 22.51 -9.48 -22.70
N VAL A 34 21.62 -10.35 -22.23
CA VAL A 34 21.26 -10.48 -20.81
C VAL A 34 22.44 -10.98 -19.97
N LEU A 35 23.25 -11.90 -20.50
CA LEU A 35 24.44 -12.40 -19.82
C LEU A 35 25.56 -11.34 -19.74
N CYS A 36 25.75 -10.54 -20.81
CA CYS A 36 26.75 -9.47 -20.83
C CYS A 36 26.34 -8.28 -19.95
N HIS A 37 25.05 -7.95 -19.90
CA HIS A 37 24.51 -6.78 -19.19
C HIS A 37 23.31 -7.20 -18.33
N PRO A 38 23.55 -7.83 -17.16
CA PRO A 38 22.49 -8.27 -16.24
C PRO A 38 21.91 -7.05 -15.52
N LYS A 39 21.08 -6.30 -16.23
CA LYS A 39 20.34 -5.14 -15.73
C LYS A 39 18.84 -5.38 -15.88
N ALA A 40 18.02 -4.89 -14.95
CA ALA A 40 16.56 -4.94 -15.07
C ALA A 40 16.05 -4.44 -16.43
N SER A 41 16.63 -3.36 -16.96
CA SER A 41 16.25 -2.81 -18.28
C SER A 41 16.47 -3.80 -19.43
N SER A 42 17.50 -4.65 -19.36
CA SER A 42 17.81 -5.67 -20.36
C SER A 42 16.75 -6.77 -20.36
N PHE A 43 16.40 -7.28 -19.18
CA PHE A 43 15.36 -8.30 -19.00
C PHE A 43 13.96 -7.80 -19.42
N ILE A 44 13.60 -6.57 -19.03
CA ILE A 44 12.30 -5.97 -19.41
C ILE A 44 12.19 -5.84 -20.93
N ARG A 45 13.28 -5.47 -21.62
CA ARG A 45 13.29 -5.39 -23.09
C ARG A 45 13.19 -6.76 -23.73
N TYR A 46 13.85 -7.78 -23.18
CA TYR A 46 13.77 -9.14 -23.69
C TYR A 46 12.35 -9.72 -23.52
N ALA A 47 11.74 -9.54 -22.35
CA ALA A 47 10.36 -9.97 -22.12
C ALA A 47 9.38 -9.25 -23.05
N LYS A 48 9.53 -7.93 -23.27
CA LYS A 48 8.72 -7.16 -24.24
C LYS A 48 8.89 -7.66 -25.68
N PHE A 49 10.07 -8.18 -26.04
CA PHE A 49 10.30 -8.79 -27.34
C PHE A 49 9.54 -10.12 -27.48
N GLU A 50 9.63 -11.02 -26.49
CA GLU A 50 8.88 -12.29 -26.51
C GLU A 50 7.36 -12.06 -26.50
N MET A 51 6.88 -11.03 -25.81
CA MET A 51 5.47 -10.60 -25.89
C MET A 51 5.02 -10.25 -27.31
N LYS A 52 5.84 -9.50 -28.05
CA LYS A 52 5.53 -9.11 -29.44
C LYS A 52 5.46 -10.32 -30.36
N ASN A 53 6.24 -11.36 -30.06
CA ASN A 53 6.23 -12.62 -30.79
C ASN A 53 5.14 -13.60 -30.31
N SER A 54 4.21 -13.15 -29.45
CA SER A 54 3.13 -13.96 -28.85
C SER A 54 3.60 -15.14 -27.99
N GLN A 55 4.86 -15.14 -27.54
CA GLN A 55 5.44 -16.23 -26.76
C GLN A 55 5.42 -15.92 -25.25
N VAL A 56 4.23 -15.98 -24.66
CA VAL A 56 3.98 -15.62 -23.25
C VAL A 56 4.75 -16.52 -22.26
N SER A 57 4.88 -17.81 -22.56
CA SER A 57 5.59 -18.76 -21.70
C SER A 57 7.08 -18.42 -21.56
N LEU A 58 7.75 -18.07 -22.65
CA LEU A 58 9.16 -17.68 -22.61
C LEU A 58 9.32 -16.34 -21.89
N ALA A 59 8.43 -15.37 -22.11
CA ALA A 59 8.47 -14.10 -21.40
C ALA A 59 8.40 -14.28 -19.87
N ARG A 60 7.61 -15.24 -19.36
CA ARG A 60 7.56 -15.58 -17.94
C ARG A 60 8.88 -16.13 -17.42
N ILE A 61 9.47 -17.09 -18.13
CA ILE A 61 10.77 -17.68 -17.77
C ILE A 61 11.85 -16.58 -17.69
N VAL A 62 11.79 -15.59 -18.60
CA VAL A 62 12.71 -14.44 -18.58
C VAL A 62 12.53 -13.60 -17.32
N TYR A 63 11.29 -13.34 -16.89
CA TYR A 63 11.00 -12.60 -15.65
C TYR A 63 11.39 -13.39 -14.40
N GLU A 64 11.10 -14.69 -14.35
CA GLU A 64 11.51 -15.56 -13.23
C GLU A 64 13.03 -15.60 -13.10
N ARG A 65 13.75 -15.75 -14.23
CA ARG A 65 15.22 -15.66 -14.26
C ARG A 65 15.72 -14.29 -13.85
N ALA A 66 15.02 -13.20 -14.24
CA ALA A 66 15.38 -11.86 -13.82
C ALA A 66 15.26 -11.71 -12.29
N ILE A 67 14.19 -12.25 -11.69
CA ILE A 67 14.00 -12.26 -10.24
C ILE A 67 15.10 -13.07 -9.56
N GLU A 68 15.50 -14.22 -10.10
CA GLU A 68 16.56 -15.05 -9.52
C GLU A 68 17.95 -14.39 -9.58
N MET A 69 18.28 -13.77 -10.71
CA MET A 69 19.59 -13.15 -10.93
C MET A 69 19.75 -11.80 -10.22
N LEU A 70 18.65 -11.08 -9.97
CA LEU A 70 18.66 -9.72 -9.43
C LEU A 70 18.12 -9.65 -7.99
N LYS A 71 18.06 -10.78 -7.27
CA LYS A 71 17.68 -10.81 -5.84
C LYS A 71 18.53 -9.89 -4.98
N ASP A 72 19.79 -9.71 -5.33
CA ASP A 72 20.78 -8.96 -4.54
C ASP A 72 20.71 -7.44 -4.76
N VAL A 73 20.06 -6.98 -5.84
CA VAL A 73 19.99 -5.54 -6.21
C VAL A 73 18.56 -5.04 -6.04
N GLU A 74 18.26 -4.50 -4.86
CA GLU A 74 16.90 -4.09 -4.46
C GLU A 74 16.23 -3.10 -5.44
N GLU A 75 16.97 -2.11 -5.95
CA GLU A 75 16.42 -1.10 -6.88
C GLU A 75 16.01 -1.70 -8.23
N GLU A 76 16.80 -2.65 -8.72
CA GLU A 76 16.52 -3.32 -9.99
C GLU A 76 15.40 -4.37 -9.85
N ALA A 77 15.31 -5.00 -8.67
CA ALA A 77 14.23 -5.93 -8.35
C ALA A 77 12.85 -5.24 -8.38
N GLU A 78 12.72 -4.03 -7.83
CA GLU A 78 11.46 -3.27 -7.85
C GLU A 78 10.96 -3.05 -9.28
N MET A 79 11.83 -2.58 -10.18
CA MET A 79 11.47 -2.34 -11.58
C MET A 79 11.01 -3.63 -12.28
N ILE A 80 11.61 -4.77 -11.94
CA ILE A 80 11.22 -6.06 -12.49
C ILE A 80 9.85 -6.48 -11.97
N PHE A 81 9.58 -6.37 -10.67
CA PHE A 81 8.27 -6.72 -10.12
C PHE A 81 7.14 -5.88 -10.71
N VAL A 82 7.35 -4.57 -10.86
CA VAL A 82 6.38 -3.69 -11.51
C VAL A 82 6.14 -4.11 -12.96
N ALA A 83 7.21 -4.34 -13.71
CA ALA A 83 7.11 -4.76 -15.11
C ALA A 83 6.46 -6.14 -15.26
N PHE A 84 6.72 -7.07 -14.34
CA PHE A 84 6.15 -8.41 -14.36
C PHE A 84 4.67 -8.42 -13.99
N ALA A 85 4.27 -7.57 -13.03
CA ALA A 85 2.85 -7.38 -12.72
C ALA A 85 2.08 -6.72 -13.87
N GLU A 86 2.68 -5.75 -14.56
CA GLU A 86 2.11 -5.16 -15.79
C GLU A 86 2.00 -6.21 -16.92
N PHE A 87 2.98 -7.10 -17.03
CA PHE A 87 2.97 -8.21 -17.98
C PHE A 87 1.84 -9.21 -17.69
N GLU A 88 1.67 -9.67 -16.46
CA GLU A 88 0.60 -10.60 -16.10
C GLU A 88 -0.78 -9.96 -16.25
N LYS A 89 -0.88 -8.65 -15.99
CA LYS A 89 -2.09 -7.86 -16.30
C LYS A 89 -2.43 -7.89 -17.79
N LEU A 90 -1.44 -7.72 -18.67
CA LEU A 90 -1.65 -7.84 -20.12
C LEU A 90 -2.05 -9.26 -20.54
N CYS A 91 -1.56 -10.27 -19.82
CA CYS A 91 -1.94 -11.67 -20.00
C CYS A 91 -3.30 -12.03 -19.39
N LYS A 92 -4.01 -11.08 -18.76
CA LYS A 92 -5.29 -11.24 -18.05
C LYS A 92 -5.24 -12.20 -16.84
N GLU A 93 -4.06 -12.44 -16.29
CA GLU A 93 -3.83 -13.31 -15.13
C GLU A 93 -3.77 -12.46 -13.85
N VAL A 94 -4.93 -11.97 -13.43
CA VAL A 94 -5.07 -11.01 -12.31
C VAL A 94 -4.58 -11.60 -10.98
N GLU A 95 -4.85 -12.88 -10.72
CA GLU A 95 -4.46 -13.54 -9.46
C GLU A 95 -2.93 -13.64 -9.32
N ARG A 96 -2.24 -13.95 -10.42
CA ARG A 96 -0.77 -13.98 -10.45
C ARG A 96 -0.19 -12.59 -10.27
N ALA A 97 -0.74 -11.58 -10.94
CA ALA A 97 -0.33 -10.20 -10.76
C ALA A 97 -0.47 -9.75 -9.28
N ARG A 98 -1.57 -10.14 -8.60
CA ARG A 98 -1.77 -9.88 -7.17
C ARG A 98 -0.72 -10.57 -6.30
N PHE A 99 -0.41 -11.83 -6.56
CA PHE A 99 0.63 -12.55 -5.83
C PHE A 99 1.99 -11.85 -5.96
N LEU A 100 2.33 -11.41 -7.18
CA LEU A 100 3.57 -10.69 -7.44
C LEU A 100 3.64 -9.36 -6.68
N TYR A 101 2.56 -8.58 -6.64
CA TYR A 101 2.53 -7.34 -5.84
C TYR A 101 2.70 -7.61 -4.35
N LYS A 102 2.05 -8.64 -3.81
CA LYS A 102 2.21 -9.03 -2.38
C LYS A 102 3.66 -9.43 -2.09
N TYR A 103 4.23 -10.29 -2.92
CA TYR A 103 5.62 -10.74 -2.80
C TYR A 103 6.61 -9.57 -2.87
N ALA A 104 6.43 -8.66 -3.84
CA ALA A 104 7.28 -7.49 -3.97
C ALA A 104 7.22 -6.58 -2.72
N LEU A 105 6.05 -6.39 -2.13
CA LEU A 105 5.90 -5.60 -0.90
C LEU A 105 6.50 -6.26 0.34
N ASP A 106 6.61 -7.60 0.39
CA ASP A 106 7.24 -8.31 1.51
C ASP A 106 8.78 -8.26 1.44
N HIS A 107 9.34 -8.18 0.23
CA HIS A 107 10.79 -8.15 0.00
C HIS A 107 11.39 -6.74 -0.09
N ILE A 108 10.58 -5.70 -0.32
CA ILE A 108 11.05 -4.32 -0.47
C ILE A 108 10.93 -3.56 0.87
N PRO A 109 11.99 -2.83 1.30
CA PRO A 109 11.93 -2.03 2.52
C PRO A 109 10.87 -0.92 2.44
N LYS A 110 10.18 -0.70 3.57
CA LYS A 110 8.96 0.12 3.70
C LYS A 110 9.07 1.55 3.17
N GLY A 111 10.28 2.14 3.13
CA GLY A 111 10.49 3.50 2.63
C GLY A 111 10.34 3.67 1.11
N ARG A 112 10.60 2.61 0.32
CA ARG A 112 10.40 2.61 -1.15
C ARG A 112 9.12 1.90 -1.59
N ALA A 113 8.49 1.17 -0.68
CA ALA A 113 7.25 0.43 -0.94
C ALA A 113 6.04 1.33 -1.23
N GLU A 114 6.10 2.64 -0.96
CA GLU A 114 4.95 3.55 -1.13
C GLU A 114 4.52 3.73 -2.59
N ASP A 115 5.47 3.82 -3.53
CA ASP A 115 5.15 3.95 -4.96
C ASP A 115 4.60 2.64 -5.53
N LEU A 116 5.17 1.51 -5.11
CA LEU A 116 4.64 0.19 -5.43
C LEU A 116 3.23 0.00 -4.85
N TYR A 117 3.00 0.50 -3.64
CA TYR A 117 1.70 0.48 -2.98
C TYR A 117 0.64 1.27 -3.75
N LYS A 118 0.97 2.49 -4.20
CA LYS A 118 0.07 3.30 -5.05
C LYS A 118 -0.32 2.56 -6.33
N LYS A 119 0.64 1.87 -6.98
CA LYS A 119 0.39 1.05 -8.17
C LYS A 119 -0.49 -0.16 -7.86
N PHE A 120 -0.26 -0.82 -6.73
CA PHE A 120 -1.07 -1.97 -6.29
C PHE A 120 -2.52 -1.57 -5.99
N VAL A 121 -2.75 -0.47 -5.27
CA VAL A 121 -4.11 0.05 -5.02
C VAL A 121 -4.83 0.40 -6.32
N ALA A 122 -4.13 1.05 -7.26
CA ALA A 122 -4.69 1.36 -8.57
C ALA A 122 -5.04 0.08 -9.37
N PHE A 123 -4.21 -0.97 -9.26
CA PHE A 123 -4.48 -2.27 -9.85
C PHE A 123 -5.72 -2.95 -9.24
N GLU A 124 -5.80 -3.00 -7.92
CA GLU A 124 -6.95 -3.62 -7.24
C GLU A 124 -8.26 -2.87 -7.50
N LYS A 125 -8.23 -1.54 -7.62
CA LYS A 125 -9.40 -0.75 -8.01
C LYS A 125 -9.94 -1.13 -9.39
N GLN A 126 -9.07 -1.56 -10.31
CA GLN A 126 -9.45 -1.93 -11.68
C GLN A 126 -9.95 -3.37 -11.79
N TYR A 127 -9.40 -4.30 -11.00
CA TYR A 127 -9.61 -5.74 -11.19
C TYR A 127 -10.18 -6.46 -9.96
N GLY A 128 -10.52 -5.73 -8.90
CA GLY A 128 -10.94 -6.33 -7.64
C GLY A 128 -12.40 -6.75 -7.57
N ASN A 129 -12.64 -8.00 -7.18
CA ASN A 129 -13.83 -8.39 -6.43
C ASN A 129 -13.64 -7.90 -4.99
N LYS A 130 -14.51 -6.99 -4.54
CA LYS A 130 -14.35 -6.12 -3.36
C LYS A 130 -13.84 -6.81 -2.07
N GLU A 131 -14.20 -8.06 -1.83
CA GLU A 131 -14.12 -8.64 -0.48
C GLU A 131 -12.74 -9.22 -0.10
N GLY A 132 -12.09 -10.02 -0.96
CA GLY A 132 -10.85 -10.73 -0.56
C GLY A 132 -9.56 -9.90 -0.62
N ILE A 133 -9.64 -8.69 -1.17
CA ILE A 133 -8.51 -7.78 -1.38
C ILE A 133 -8.40 -6.81 -0.21
N ASP A 134 -9.55 -6.35 0.28
CA ASP A 134 -9.64 -5.47 1.42
C ASP A 134 -9.05 -6.16 2.65
N ASP A 135 -9.32 -7.44 2.88
CA ASP A 135 -8.83 -8.17 4.07
C ASP A 135 -7.30 -8.21 4.20
N ALA A 136 -6.57 -8.49 3.11
CA ALA A 136 -5.10 -8.60 3.17
C ALA A 136 -4.41 -7.24 3.27
N ILE A 137 -4.99 -6.22 2.64
CA ILE A 137 -4.48 -4.84 2.66
C ILE A 137 -4.79 -4.18 4.00
N VAL A 138 -6.02 -4.34 4.48
CA VAL A 138 -6.47 -3.84 5.77
C VAL A 138 -5.73 -4.55 6.90
N GLY A 139 -5.51 -5.86 6.82
CA GLY A 139 -4.69 -6.58 7.79
C GLY A 139 -3.28 -6.00 7.95
N ARG A 140 -2.63 -5.61 6.84
CA ARG A 140 -1.29 -4.97 6.90
C ARG A 140 -1.36 -3.53 7.43
N ARG A 141 -2.36 -2.74 7.04
CA ARG A 141 -2.57 -1.38 7.57
C ARG A 141 -2.89 -1.39 9.06
N LYS A 142 -3.68 -2.35 9.52
CA LYS A 142 -3.99 -2.59 10.93
C LYS A 142 -2.72 -2.83 11.74
N LEU A 143 -1.84 -3.71 11.27
CA LEU A 143 -0.54 -3.94 11.91
C LEU A 143 0.36 -2.69 11.93
N GLN A 144 0.31 -1.87 10.89
CA GLN A 144 1.05 -0.61 10.84
C GLN A 144 0.53 0.38 11.89
N TYR A 145 -0.78 0.67 11.89
CA TYR A 145 -1.38 1.62 12.82
C TYR A 145 -1.29 1.14 14.26
N GLU A 146 -1.48 -0.16 14.53
CA GLU A 146 -1.21 -0.73 15.85
C GLU A 146 0.24 -0.52 16.28
N GLY A 147 1.20 -0.65 15.36
CA GLY A 147 2.61 -0.39 15.64
C GLY A 147 2.90 1.09 15.93
N GLU A 148 2.26 2.01 15.21
CA GLU A 148 2.41 3.46 15.41
C GLU A 148 1.80 3.91 16.73
N VAL A 149 0.60 3.44 17.03
CA VAL A 149 -0.10 3.66 18.30
C VAL A 149 0.69 3.10 19.48
N ARG A 150 1.29 1.92 19.35
CA ARG A 150 2.14 1.35 20.42
C ARG A 150 3.41 2.18 20.65
N LYS A 151 3.98 2.75 19.60
CA LYS A 151 5.20 3.59 19.71
C LYS A 151 4.88 4.93 20.36
N ASN A 152 3.82 5.59 19.91
CA ASN A 152 3.41 6.91 20.39
C ASN A 152 1.89 6.93 20.69
N PRO A 153 1.46 6.46 21.88
CA PRO A 153 0.04 6.41 22.25
C PRO A 153 -0.64 7.78 22.33
N LEU A 154 0.14 8.86 22.47
CA LEU A 154 -0.35 10.24 22.54
C LEU A 154 -0.52 10.91 21.18
N ASN A 155 -0.17 10.22 20.07
CA ASN A 155 -0.42 10.74 18.74
C ASN A 155 -1.86 10.47 18.30
N TYR A 156 -2.75 11.42 18.58
CA TYR A 156 -4.17 11.30 18.21
C TYR A 156 -4.40 11.17 16.70
N ASP A 157 -3.54 11.73 15.85
CA ASP A 157 -3.66 11.57 14.39
C ASP A 157 -3.54 10.10 13.97
N SER A 158 -2.62 9.34 14.57
CA SER A 158 -2.50 7.88 14.33
C SER A 158 -3.72 7.10 14.81
N TRP A 159 -4.38 7.56 15.88
CA TRP A 159 -5.63 6.95 16.35
C TRP A 159 -6.79 7.24 15.40
N PHE A 160 -6.93 8.47 14.90
CA PHE A 160 -7.95 8.81 13.90
C PHE A 160 -7.79 7.99 12.61
N ASP A 161 -6.57 7.86 12.11
CA ASP A 161 -6.29 7.03 10.93
C ASP A 161 -6.62 5.55 11.19
N TYR A 162 -6.36 5.06 12.41
CA TYR A 162 -6.67 3.68 12.78
C TYR A 162 -8.18 3.42 12.88
N ILE A 163 -8.91 4.33 13.51
CA ILE A 163 -10.37 4.28 13.66
C ILE A 163 -11.04 4.34 12.29
N SER A 164 -10.63 5.28 11.44
CA SER A 164 -11.16 5.43 10.08
C SER A 164 -11.01 4.13 9.27
N LEU A 165 -9.92 3.39 9.48
CA LEU A 165 -9.72 2.08 8.85
C LEU A 165 -10.70 1.03 9.39
N GLU A 166 -10.87 0.91 10.71
CA GLU A 166 -11.81 -0.06 11.28
C GLU A 166 -13.27 0.28 10.94
N GLU A 167 -13.64 1.56 10.83
CA GLU A 167 -14.95 2.00 10.35
C GLU A 167 -15.24 1.54 8.91
N THR A 168 -14.22 1.52 8.04
CA THR A 168 -14.40 0.98 6.67
C THR A 168 -14.64 -0.53 6.65
N LEU A 169 -14.17 -1.28 7.66
CA LEU A 169 -14.45 -2.70 7.81
C LEU A 169 -15.85 -2.98 8.36
N GLY A 170 -16.40 -2.03 9.14
CA GLY A 170 -17.74 -2.13 9.72
C GLY A 170 -17.87 -3.12 10.88
N ASP A 171 -16.76 -3.61 11.45
CA ASP A 171 -16.78 -4.45 12.65
C ASP A 171 -16.98 -3.60 13.90
N LYS A 172 -18.25 -3.48 14.32
CA LYS A 172 -18.68 -2.60 15.42
C LYS A 172 -17.95 -2.89 16.73
N ASP A 173 -17.68 -4.15 17.03
CA ASP A 173 -17.05 -4.53 18.30
C ASP A 173 -15.56 -4.14 18.33
N ARG A 174 -14.88 -4.25 17.18
CA ARG A 174 -13.49 -3.78 17.05
C ARG A 174 -13.38 -2.27 17.07
N ILE A 175 -14.27 -1.56 16.38
CA ILE A 175 -14.26 -0.09 16.38
C ILE A 175 -14.39 0.43 17.82
N ARG A 176 -15.29 -0.15 18.61
CA ARG A 176 -15.44 0.13 20.05
C ARG A 176 -14.15 -0.10 20.83
N GLU A 177 -13.53 -1.28 20.67
CA GLU A 177 -12.28 -1.60 21.36
C GLU A 177 -11.19 -0.54 21.05
N VAL A 178 -11.09 -0.09 19.79
CA VAL A 178 -10.12 0.93 19.39
C VAL A 178 -10.44 2.29 20.02
N TYR A 179 -11.71 2.71 20.03
CA TYR A 179 -12.12 3.95 20.68
C TYR A 179 -11.87 3.93 22.20
N GLU A 180 -12.23 2.86 22.90
CA GLU A 180 -12.00 2.72 24.34
C GLU A 180 -10.50 2.78 24.67
N ARG A 181 -9.66 2.12 23.85
CA ARG A 181 -8.20 2.18 23.99
C ARG A 181 -7.64 3.57 23.69
N ALA A 182 -8.20 4.29 22.72
CA ALA A 182 -7.79 5.65 22.39
C ALA A 182 -8.13 6.62 23.53
N ILE A 183 -9.34 6.50 24.11
CA ILE A 183 -9.84 7.32 25.21
C ILE A 183 -9.04 7.09 26.51
N ALA A 184 -8.58 5.86 26.76
CA ALA A 184 -7.72 5.53 27.90
C ALA A 184 -6.39 6.33 27.91
N ASN A 185 -5.94 6.82 26.75
CA ASN A 185 -4.74 7.65 26.64
C ASN A 185 -5.09 9.13 26.82
N VAL A 186 -5.32 9.52 28.08
CA VAL A 186 -5.59 10.91 28.47
C VAL A 186 -4.34 11.77 28.17
N PRO A 187 -4.49 12.95 27.52
CA PRO A 187 -3.37 13.84 27.27
C PRO A 187 -2.65 14.21 28.58
N LEU A 188 -1.35 13.93 28.65
CA LEU A 188 -0.53 14.34 29.80
C LEU A 188 -0.11 15.82 29.72
N ALA A 189 -0.21 16.43 28.54
CA ALA A 189 0.16 17.82 28.30
C ALA A 189 -1.06 18.75 28.41
N GLU A 190 -0.91 19.88 29.09
CA GLU A 190 -1.93 20.94 29.19
C GLU A 190 -2.09 21.76 27.90
N GLU A 191 -1.33 21.44 26.84
CA GLU A 191 -1.39 22.15 25.57
C GLU A 191 -2.77 22.00 24.90
N LYS A 192 -3.34 23.16 24.53
CA LYS A 192 -4.64 23.32 23.88
C LYS A 192 -4.87 22.33 22.71
N ARG A 193 -3.82 22.04 21.92
CA ARG A 193 -3.91 21.22 20.72
C ARG A 193 -4.26 19.75 21.00
N TYR A 194 -3.68 19.15 22.05
CA TYR A 194 -3.94 17.74 22.37
C TYR A 194 -5.32 17.55 22.97
N TRP A 195 -5.77 18.49 23.81
CA TRP A 195 -7.13 18.48 24.34
C TRP A 195 -8.21 18.69 23.27
N GLN A 196 -7.97 19.54 22.26
CA GLN A 196 -8.88 19.63 21.10
C GLN A 196 -9.06 18.28 20.41
N ARG A 197 -7.95 17.61 20.10
CA ARG A 197 -7.97 16.30 19.43
C ARG A 197 -8.61 15.24 20.29
N TYR A 198 -8.38 15.26 21.60
CA TYR A 198 -9.00 14.35 22.55
C TYR A 198 -10.52 14.54 22.61
N ILE A 199 -11.01 15.78 22.63
CA ILE A 199 -12.46 16.04 22.61
C ILE A 199 -13.08 15.62 21.26
N TYR A 200 -12.38 15.83 20.15
CA TYR A 200 -12.84 15.33 18.84
C TYR A 200 -12.97 13.80 18.82
N LEU A 201 -12.05 13.08 19.46
CA LEU A 201 -12.14 11.63 19.60
C LEU A 201 -13.43 11.20 20.35
N TRP A 202 -13.81 11.93 21.41
CA TRP A 202 -15.07 11.69 22.13
C TRP A 202 -16.31 11.99 21.29
N ILE A 203 -16.28 13.06 20.49
CA ILE A 203 -17.37 13.42 19.57
C ILE A 203 -17.51 12.36 18.48
N ASP A 204 -16.40 11.95 17.87
CA ASP A 204 -16.40 10.92 16.82
C ASP A 204 -16.88 9.58 17.39
N TYR A 205 -16.52 9.24 18.64
CA TYR A 205 -17.01 8.03 19.29
C TYR A 205 -18.53 8.07 19.54
N ALA A 206 -19.04 9.23 20.00
CA ALA A 206 -20.48 9.41 20.20
C ALA A 206 -21.24 9.36 18.87
N LEU A 207 -20.69 9.96 17.81
CA LEU A 207 -21.24 9.94 16.46
C LEU A 207 -21.26 8.52 15.88
N PHE A 208 -20.20 7.74 16.11
CA PHE A 208 -20.13 6.33 15.74
C PHE A 208 -21.22 5.51 16.44
N GLU A 209 -21.40 5.67 17.75
CA GLU A 209 -22.45 4.94 18.50
C GLU A 209 -23.86 5.37 18.09
N GLU A 210 -24.07 6.64 17.73
CA GLU A 210 -25.37 7.17 17.28
C GLU A 210 -25.73 6.71 15.86
N ILE A 211 -24.82 6.85 14.89
CA ILE A 211 -25.10 6.62 13.46
C ILE A 211 -24.88 5.17 13.06
N LEU A 212 -23.77 4.56 13.48
CA LEU A 212 -23.37 3.22 13.01
C LEU A 212 -23.87 2.14 13.95
N ALA A 213 -23.73 2.31 15.26
CA ALA A 213 -24.13 1.30 16.23
C ALA A 213 -25.62 1.36 16.61
N GLU A 214 -26.25 2.54 16.49
CA GLU A 214 -27.64 2.84 16.90
C GLU A 214 -27.93 2.50 18.38
N ASP A 215 -26.91 2.50 19.24
CA ASP A 215 -27.04 2.19 20.68
C ASP A 215 -27.22 3.49 21.48
N VAL A 216 -28.47 3.83 21.75
CA VAL A 216 -28.86 5.07 22.43
C VAL A 216 -28.39 5.10 23.89
N GLU A 217 -28.29 3.95 24.56
CA GLU A 217 -27.89 3.90 25.97
C GLU A 217 -26.41 4.17 26.14
N ARG A 218 -25.58 3.57 25.28
CA ARG A 218 -24.14 3.82 25.26
C ARG A 218 -23.79 5.21 24.77
N THR A 219 -24.45 5.69 23.72
CA THR A 219 -24.28 7.08 23.24
C THR A 219 -24.48 8.08 24.39
N ARG A 220 -25.51 7.90 25.23
CA ARG A 220 -25.75 8.73 26.42
C ARG A 220 -24.65 8.59 27.48
N ALA A 221 -24.10 7.38 27.66
CA ALA A 221 -22.99 7.17 28.58
C ALA A 221 -21.72 7.90 28.10
N VAL A 222 -21.38 7.78 26.82
CA VAL A 222 -20.24 8.46 26.19
C VAL A 222 -20.37 9.98 26.31
N TYR A 223 -21.55 10.54 26.03
CA TYR A 223 -21.78 11.98 26.24
C TYR A 223 -21.66 12.42 27.69
N ARG A 224 -22.13 11.61 28.65
CA ARG A 224 -21.99 11.92 30.09
C ARG A 224 -20.53 11.94 30.53
N GLU A 225 -19.74 10.96 30.08
CA GLU A 225 -18.31 10.91 30.39
C GLU A 225 -17.55 12.08 29.74
N CYS A 226 -17.87 12.41 28.49
CA CYS A 226 -17.33 13.61 27.84
C CYS A 226 -17.69 14.90 28.63
N LEU A 227 -18.94 15.02 29.11
CA LEU A 227 -19.40 16.16 29.93
C LEU A 227 -18.75 16.20 31.31
N ASN A 228 -18.35 15.06 31.88
CA ASN A 228 -17.61 14.97 33.15
C ASN A 228 -16.12 15.31 33.00
N LEU A 229 -15.57 15.24 31.78
CA LEU A 229 -14.21 15.66 31.45
C LEU A 229 -14.12 17.16 31.14
N ILE A 230 -15.19 17.75 30.59
CA ILE A 230 -15.30 19.19 30.33
C ILE A 230 -15.19 20.10 31.59
N PRO A 231 -15.54 19.74 32.84
CA PRO A 231 -15.45 20.62 34.00
C PRO A 231 -14.01 21.06 34.31
N SER A 232 -12.99 20.27 33.94
CA SER A 232 -11.58 20.66 34.08
C SER A 232 -11.06 21.52 32.91
N LEU A 233 -11.77 21.55 31.77
CA LEU A 233 -11.42 22.29 30.54
C LEU A 233 -12.28 23.55 30.30
N GLN A 234 -13.26 23.80 31.17
CA GLN A 234 -14.27 24.86 31.06
C GLN A 234 -13.69 26.28 30.91
N ILE A 235 -12.45 26.51 31.30
CA ILE A 235 -11.85 27.86 31.22
C ILE A 235 -11.33 28.20 29.81
N LEU A 236 -11.04 27.21 28.94
CA LEU A 236 -10.35 27.49 27.67
C LEU A 236 -11.16 27.21 26.38
N PHE A 237 -12.28 26.47 26.45
CA PHE A 237 -12.90 25.87 25.25
C PHE A 237 -14.40 26.10 25.02
N CYS A 238 -15.13 26.60 26.01
CA CYS A 238 -16.58 26.78 25.90
C CYS A 238 -17.02 27.72 24.75
N GLN A 239 -16.14 28.55 24.18
CA GLN A 239 -16.49 29.44 23.07
C GLN A 239 -16.48 28.76 21.69
N ASP A 240 -15.59 27.79 21.44
CA ASP A 240 -15.45 27.19 20.10
C ASP A 240 -16.45 26.03 19.86
N MET A 241 -16.81 25.29 20.91
CA MET A 241 -17.69 24.12 20.78
C MET A 241 -19.18 24.50 20.62
N VAL A 242 -19.62 25.57 21.28
CA VAL A 242 -21.00 26.06 21.18
C VAL A 242 -21.32 26.54 19.75
N ALA A 243 -20.32 27.01 19.00
CA ALA A 243 -20.51 27.51 17.65
C ALA A 243 -20.77 26.44 16.57
N ARG A 244 -20.43 25.15 16.84
CA ARG A 244 -20.65 24.05 15.87
C ARG A 244 -21.84 23.14 16.21
N CYS A 245 -22.26 23.07 17.47
CA CYS A 245 -23.46 22.32 17.85
C CYS A 245 -24.79 23.06 17.55
N THR A 246 -24.73 24.30 17.06
CA THR A 246 -25.92 25.12 16.73
C THR A 246 -26.15 25.37 15.24
N VAL A 247 -25.63 24.52 14.35
CA VAL A 247 -25.97 24.57 12.91
C VAL A 247 -26.44 23.21 12.42
#